data_AF-A0A2E5X0Y3-F1
#
_entry.id   AF-A0A2E5X0Y3-F1
#
_cell.length_a   1.000
_cell.length_b   1.000
_cell.length_c   1.000
_cell.angle_alpha   90.00
_cell.angle_beta   90.00
_cell.angle_gamma   90.00
#
_symmetry.space_group_name_H-M   'P 1'
#
loop_
_entity.id
_entity.type
_entity.pdbx_description
1 polymer ?
#
loop_
_entity_poly.entity_id
_entity_poly.type
_entity_poly.pdbx_seq_one_letter_code
_entity_poly.pdbx_strand_id
1 'polypeptide(L)'
;MKKLTILLNLIISQAFCASLTVIGPCDEKPLFSVNTKINSKQSVGSFSLDVFNANKIPYQGTFEGFNSIFETPVGLDAMEVLSDTEMRAHGWCYSVNGVSPEKFPDEIFIEDDAEVVWWFGYAHLLDGEWITQCSETHLIAPEQFCSSN
;
A
#
# COMPACT_ATOMS: atom_id res chain seq x y z
N MET A 1 -31.71 38.88 -38.51
CA MET A 1 -30.43 38.55 -37.83
C MET A 1 -30.62 37.23 -37.10
N LYS A 2 -30.15 36.11 -37.68
CA LYS A 2 -30.30 34.77 -37.08
C LYS A 2 -29.18 34.57 -36.06
N LYS A 3 -29.54 34.46 -34.78
CA LYS A 3 -28.61 34.06 -33.70
C LYS A 3 -28.41 32.55 -33.80
N LEU A 4 -27.20 32.12 -34.16
CA LEU A 4 -26.80 30.72 -34.16
C LEU A 4 -26.26 30.39 -32.76
N THR A 5 -27.09 29.78 -31.92
CA THR A 5 -26.68 29.30 -30.59
C THR A 5 -25.99 27.95 -30.79
N ILE A 6 -24.67 27.90 -30.67
CA ILE A 6 -23.89 26.66 -30.69
C ILE A 6 -23.99 26.05 -29.29
N LEU A 7 -24.76 24.96 -29.15
CA LEU A 7 -24.69 24.09 -27.98
C LEU A 7 -23.43 23.23 -28.09
N LEU A 8 -22.41 23.58 -27.32
CA LEU A 8 -21.21 22.77 -27.14
C LEU A 8 -21.54 21.65 -26.13
N ASN A 9 -21.87 20.45 -26.62
CA ASN A 9 -22.02 19.26 -25.78
C ASN A 9 -20.65 18.83 -25.26
N LEU A 10 -20.35 19.21 -24.01
CA LEU A 10 -19.21 18.68 -23.26
C LEU A 10 -19.52 17.20 -22.93
N ILE A 11 -18.97 16.28 -23.70
CA ILE A 11 -18.99 14.85 -23.36
C ILE A 11 -18.01 14.68 -22.20
N ILE A 12 -18.53 14.68 -20.97
CA ILE A 12 -17.75 14.36 -19.77
C ILE A 12 -17.48 12.86 -19.82
N SER A 13 -16.31 12.47 -20.33
CA SER A 13 -15.82 11.10 -20.21
C SER A 13 -15.54 10.84 -18.73
N GLN A 14 -16.33 9.99 -18.09
CA GLN A 14 -16.01 9.50 -16.75
C GLN A 14 -14.75 8.65 -16.89
N ALA A 15 -13.63 9.18 -16.41
CA ALA A 15 -12.38 8.43 -16.36
C ALA A 15 -12.37 7.70 -15.02
N PHE A 16 -12.29 6.37 -15.09
CA PHE A 16 -12.12 5.57 -13.90
C PHE A 16 -10.74 5.84 -13.30
N CYS A 17 -10.68 6.12 -12.01
CA CYS A 17 -9.45 6.45 -11.31
C CYS A 17 -9.36 5.67 -10.01
N ALA A 18 -8.15 5.37 -9.58
CA ALA A 18 -7.87 4.82 -8.25
C ALA A 18 -6.60 5.48 -7.70
N SER A 19 -6.52 5.53 -6.37
CA SER A 19 -5.33 6.02 -5.68
C SER A 19 -4.54 4.88 -5.08
N LEU A 20 -3.21 5.04 -5.08
CA LEU A 20 -2.30 4.16 -4.37
C LEU A 20 -1.38 5.00 -3.50
N THR A 21 -1.30 4.66 -2.22
CA THR A 21 -0.42 5.28 -1.23
C THR A 21 0.47 4.22 -0.59
N VAL A 22 1.74 4.55 -0.38
CA VAL A 22 2.73 3.68 0.30
C VAL A 22 3.27 4.41 1.53
N ILE A 23 3.07 3.84 2.72
CA ILE A 23 3.53 4.38 4.01
C ILE A 23 4.70 3.52 4.51
N GLY A 24 5.82 4.18 4.78
CA GLY A 24 7.07 3.53 5.18
C GLY A 24 7.16 3.22 6.69
N PRO A 25 8.33 2.72 7.14
CA PRO A 25 8.55 2.35 8.53
C PRO A 25 8.74 3.52 9.52
N CYS A 26 8.95 4.76 9.06
CA CYS A 26 9.59 5.79 9.91
C CYS A 26 8.81 7.09 10.11
N ASP A 27 7.87 7.42 9.24
CA ASP A 27 7.08 8.66 9.32
C ASP A 27 5.65 8.37 8.84
N GLU A 28 4.68 9.11 9.36
CA GLU A 28 3.29 9.11 8.89
C GLU A 28 3.21 9.61 7.43
N LYS A 29 4.14 10.47 7.03
CA LYS A 29 4.22 10.96 5.65
C LYS A 29 4.45 9.80 4.67
N PRO A 30 3.58 9.64 3.65
CA PRO A 30 3.76 8.60 2.65
C PRO A 30 5.08 8.74 1.88
N LEU A 31 5.72 7.60 1.61
CA LEU A 31 6.86 7.51 0.68
C LEU A 31 6.42 7.79 -0.75
N PHE A 32 5.17 7.43 -1.07
CA PHE A 32 4.59 7.59 -2.39
C PHE A 32 3.08 7.73 -2.30
N SER A 33 2.50 8.57 -3.15
CA SER A 33 1.06 8.64 -3.36
C SER A 33 0.78 9.09 -4.78
N VAL A 34 -0.15 8.40 -5.45
CA VAL A 34 -0.57 8.71 -6.82
C VAL A 34 -2.06 8.48 -6.99
N ASN A 35 -2.67 9.27 -7.86
CA ASN A 35 -3.98 8.99 -8.42
C ASN A 35 -3.78 8.69 -9.92
N THR A 36 -4.22 7.52 -10.38
CA THR A 36 -4.04 7.08 -11.76
C THR A 36 -5.32 6.48 -12.32
N LYS A 37 -5.43 6.54 -13.65
CA LYS A 37 -6.55 5.92 -14.36
C LYS A 37 -6.46 4.40 -14.29
N ILE A 38 -7.61 3.76 -14.12
CA ILE A 38 -7.76 2.31 -14.26
C ILE A 38 -8.62 2.02 -15.49
N ASN A 39 -8.21 1.06 -16.31
CA ASN A 39 -8.86 0.80 -17.60
C ASN A 39 -9.79 -0.43 -17.58
N SER A 40 -9.69 -1.24 -16.52
CA SER A 40 -10.46 -2.47 -16.35
C SER A 40 -10.49 -2.87 -14.87
N LYS A 41 -11.36 -3.82 -14.52
CA LYS A 41 -11.33 -4.48 -13.22
C LYS A 41 -9.98 -5.19 -13.03
N GLN A 42 -9.22 -4.77 -12.02
CA GLN A 42 -7.91 -5.34 -11.66
C GLN A 42 -7.92 -5.74 -10.18
N SER A 43 -7.09 -6.72 -9.82
CA SER A 43 -6.85 -7.00 -8.40
C SER A 43 -5.98 -5.91 -7.78
N VAL A 44 -6.03 -5.74 -6.46
CA VAL A 44 -5.16 -4.80 -5.72
C VAL A 44 -3.70 -5.07 -6.04
N GLY A 45 -3.32 -6.34 -6.07
CA GLY A 45 -1.97 -6.77 -6.41
C GLY A 45 -1.54 -6.38 -7.83
N SER A 46 -2.38 -6.64 -8.82
CA SER A 46 -2.09 -6.29 -10.22
C SER A 46 -2.02 -4.78 -10.42
N PHE A 47 -2.97 -4.05 -9.84
CA PHE A 47 -2.97 -2.58 -9.84
C PHE A 47 -1.69 -2.01 -9.20
N SER A 48 -1.28 -2.56 -8.06
CA SER A 48 -0.08 -2.11 -7.35
C SER A 48 1.19 -2.39 -8.16
N LEU A 49 1.31 -3.55 -8.80
CA LEU A 49 2.41 -3.86 -9.71
C LEU A 49 2.48 -2.87 -10.88
N ASP A 50 1.37 -2.58 -11.53
CA ASP A 50 1.31 -1.64 -12.65
C ASP A 50 1.78 -0.24 -12.20
N VAL A 51 1.31 0.21 -11.04
CA VAL A 51 1.71 1.49 -10.44
C VAL A 51 3.21 1.50 -10.11
N PHE A 52 3.74 0.46 -9.46
CA PHE A 52 5.15 0.39 -9.09
C PHE A 52 6.05 0.36 -10.31
N ASN A 53 5.70 -0.43 -11.34
CA ASN A 53 6.44 -0.49 -12.59
C ASN A 53 6.42 0.84 -13.35
N ALA A 54 5.25 1.48 -13.46
CA ALA A 54 5.12 2.77 -14.15
C ALA A 54 5.91 3.90 -13.47
N ASN A 55 6.01 3.86 -12.14
CA ASN A 55 6.68 4.88 -11.33
C ASN A 55 8.11 4.50 -10.91
N LYS A 56 8.61 3.34 -11.36
CA LYS A 56 9.95 2.80 -11.02
C LYS A 56 10.18 2.68 -9.51
N ILE A 57 9.13 2.32 -8.77
CA ILE A 57 9.24 2.03 -7.33
C ILE A 57 9.94 0.67 -7.19
N PRO A 58 11.06 0.56 -6.45
CA PRO A 58 11.71 -0.73 -6.26
C PRO A 58 10.86 -1.61 -5.34
N TYR A 59 10.65 -2.87 -5.72
CA TYR A 59 9.90 -3.84 -4.95
C TYR A 59 10.46 -5.26 -5.11
N GLN A 60 10.14 -6.13 -4.15
CA GLN A 60 10.31 -7.57 -4.24
C GLN A 60 8.98 -8.24 -3.92
N GLY A 61 8.40 -8.98 -4.86
CA GLY A 61 7.10 -9.62 -4.69
C GLY A 61 6.39 -9.89 -6.02
N THR A 62 5.14 -10.31 -5.91
CA THR A 62 4.23 -10.61 -7.03
C THR A 62 2.88 -9.93 -6.80
N PHE A 63 1.90 -10.18 -7.66
CA PHE A 63 0.54 -9.69 -7.47
C PHE A 63 -0.15 -10.34 -6.25
N GLU A 64 0.38 -11.45 -5.72
CA GLU A 64 -0.11 -12.09 -4.48
C GLU A 64 0.40 -11.39 -3.22
N GLY A 65 1.39 -10.49 -3.32
CA GLY A 65 1.94 -9.78 -2.18
C GLY A 65 3.36 -9.27 -2.37
N PHE A 66 3.76 -8.34 -1.51
CA PHE A 66 5.09 -7.71 -1.54
C PHE A 66 5.85 -8.02 -0.26
N ASN A 67 7.06 -8.56 -0.42
CA ASN A 67 8.00 -8.74 0.69
C ASN A 67 8.75 -7.45 0.97
N SER A 68 9.02 -6.65 -0.07
CA SER A 68 9.73 -5.36 0.04
C SER A 68 9.15 -4.34 -0.92
N ILE A 69 9.01 -3.10 -0.47
CA ILE A 69 8.69 -1.91 -1.27
C ILE A 69 9.64 -0.82 -0.78
N PHE A 70 10.25 -0.03 -1.66
CA PHE A 70 11.31 0.92 -1.25
C PHE A 70 12.50 0.27 -0.53
N GLU A 71 12.85 -0.95 -0.93
CA GLU A 71 14.00 -1.69 -0.39
C GLU A 71 13.93 -1.92 1.14
N THR A 72 12.71 -1.96 1.72
CA THR A 72 12.55 -2.33 3.12
C THR A 72 13.15 -3.71 3.42
N PRO A 73 13.65 -3.94 4.64
CA PRO A 73 14.19 -5.23 5.07
C PRO A 73 13.19 -6.38 4.90
N VAL A 74 13.73 -7.60 4.77
CA VAL A 74 12.97 -8.84 4.60
C VAL A 74 13.55 -9.96 5.45
N GLY A 75 12.74 -10.97 5.75
CA GLY A 75 13.20 -12.14 6.51
C GLY A 75 13.70 -11.74 7.91
N LEU A 76 14.88 -12.22 8.29
CA LEU A 76 15.45 -11.93 9.61
C LEU A 76 15.80 -10.45 9.82
N ASP A 77 16.13 -9.72 8.74
CA ASP A 77 16.43 -8.28 8.84
C ASP A 77 15.17 -7.44 9.12
N ALA A 78 13.97 -8.02 8.94
CA ALA A 78 12.69 -7.42 9.28
C ALA A 78 12.16 -7.83 10.67
N MET A 79 12.98 -8.52 11.48
CA MET A 79 12.58 -8.98 12.81
C MET A 79 13.16 -8.07 13.89
N GLU A 80 12.30 -7.49 14.72
CA GLU A 80 12.70 -6.74 15.91
C GLU A 80 12.61 -7.66 17.14
N VAL A 81 13.74 -8.13 17.68
CA VAL A 81 13.76 -8.91 18.92
C VAL A 81 13.90 -7.95 20.10
N LEU A 82 12.84 -7.82 20.90
CA LEU A 82 12.78 -6.89 22.02
C LEU A 82 13.21 -7.53 23.33
N SER A 83 12.91 -8.82 23.50
CA SER A 83 13.36 -9.64 24.63
C SER A 83 13.28 -11.13 24.30
N ASP A 84 13.57 -12.00 25.27
CA ASP A 84 13.42 -13.46 25.12
C ASP A 84 11.97 -13.91 24.89
N THR A 85 10.97 -13.09 25.25
CA THR A 85 9.54 -13.40 25.09
C THR A 85 8.77 -12.41 24.23
N GLU A 86 9.44 -11.42 23.63
CA GLU A 86 8.79 -10.38 22.85
C GLU A 86 9.54 -10.08 21.56
N MET A 87 8.82 -10.08 20.44
CA MET A 87 9.37 -9.68 19.14
C MET A 87 8.29 -9.10 18.23
N ARG A 88 8.72 -8.32 17.23
CA ARG A 88 7.87 -7.84 16.15
C ARG A 88 8.39 -8.35 14.81
N ALA A 89 7.50 -8.95 14.03
CA ALA A 89 7.80 -9.38 12.66
C ALA A 89 7.23 -8.35 11.70
N HIS A 90 8.10 -7.60 11.03
CA HIS A 90 7.69 -6.51 10.14
C HIS A 90 7.50 -7.01 8.70
N GLY A 91 6.55 -6.40 8.00
CA GLY A 91 6.20 -6.73 6.61
C GLY A 91 5.18 -5.76 6.03
N TRP A 92 4.73 -6.02 4.81
CA TRP A 92 3.77 -5.16 4.12
C TRP A 92 2.34 -5.63 4.30
N CYS A 93 1.49 -4.71 4.75
CA CYS A 93 0.05 -4.89 4.82
C CYS A 93 -0.64 -3.95 3.84
N TYR A 94 -1.88 -4.25 3.48
CA TYR A 94 -2.65 -3.43 2.55
C TYR A 94 -4.10 -3.26 2.98
N SER A 95 -4.71 -2.19 2.48
CA SER A 95 -6.13 -1.91 2.67
C SER A 95 -6.72 -1.36 1.39
N VAL A 96 -8.04 -1.50 1.28
CA VAL A 96 -8.84 -0.89 0.23
C VAL A 96 -9.97 -0.12 0.90
N ASN A 97 -10.09 1.17 0.62
CA ASN A 97 -11.10 2.06 1.18
C ASN A 97 -11.15 2.01 2.72
N GLY A 98 -9.97 2.00 3.35
CA GLY A 98 -9.83 1.95 4.81
C GLY A 98 -10.06 0.58 5.46
N VAL A 99 -10.29 -0.49 4.68
CA VAL A 99 -10.50 -1.85 5.21
C VAL A 99 -9.31 -2.73 4.85
N SER A 100 -8.66 -3.31 5.86
CA SER A 100 -7.58 -4.31 5.71
C SER A 100 -8.17 -5.72 5.59
N PRO A 101 -8.14 -6.36 4.41
CA PRO A 101 -8.75 -7.68 4.22
C PRO A 101 -7.84 -8.81 4.71
N GLU A 102 -8.42 -9.86 5.29
CA GLU A 102 -7.73 -11.14 5.59
C GLU A 102 -7.66 -12.03 4.33
N LYS A 103 -7.21 -11.47 3.21
CA LYS A 103 -7.09 -12.13 1.90
C LYS A 103 -5.85 -11.64 1.18
N PHE A 104 -5.36 -12.40 0.21
CA PHE A 104 -4.27 -11.91 -0.61
C PHE A 104 -4.73 -10.79 -1.56
N PRO A 105 -3.86 -9.80 -1.87
CA PRO A 105 -4.16 -8.69 -2.77
C PRO A 105 -4.62 -9.10 -4.17
N ASP A 106 -4.33 -10.32 -4.62
CA ASP A 106 -4.79 -10.84 -5.90
C ASP A 106 -6.26 -11.28 -5.88
N GLU A 107 -6.81 -11.55 -4.69
CA GLU A 107 -8.20 -11.95 -4.48
C GLU A 107 -9.16 -10.78 -4.31
N ILE A 108 -8.63 -9.58 -4.03
CA ILE A 108 -9.41 -8.35 -3.85
C ILE A 108 -9.33 -7.53 -5.12
N PHE A 109 -10.48 -7.16 -5.68
CA PHE A 109 -10.56 -6.34 -6.89
C PHE A 109 -10.94 -4.91 -6.56
N ILE A 110 -10.26 -3.97 -7.21
CA ILE A 110 -10.54 -2.55 -7.08
C ILE A 110 -11.71 -2.14 -7.99
N GLU A 111 -12.51 -1.21 -7.50
CA GLU A 111 -13.60 -0.56 -8.23
C GLU A 111 -13.19 0.90 -8.53
N ASP A 112 -14.08 1.67 -9.16
CA ASP A 112 -13.82 3.10 -9.38
C ASP A 112 -13.63 3.85 -8.06
N ASP A 113 -12.79 4.89 -8.10
CA ASP A 113 -12.41 5.73 -6.97
C ASP A 113 -11.82 4.97 -5.77
N ALA A 114 -11.33 3.74 -5.97
CA ALA A 114 -10.73 2.96 -4.91
C ALA A 114 -9.48 3.63 -4.32
N GLU A 115 -9.35 3.57 -3.00
CA GLU A 115 -8.17 3.98 -2.25
C GLU A 115 -7.41 2.74 -1.80
N VAL A 116 -6.25 2.48 -2.40
CA VAL A 116 -5.34 1.41 -2.00
C VAL A 116 -4.22 2.00 -1.14
N VAL A 117 -4.03 1.45 0.05
CA VAL A 117 -2.91 1.82 0.91
C VAL A 117 -2.08 0.58 1.21
N TRP A 118 -0.78 0.67 0.96
CA TRP A 118 0.23 -0.25 1.46
C TRP A 118 0.96 0.41 2.62
N TRP A 119 1.09 -0.26 3.76
CA TRP A 119 1.91 0.22 4.87
C TRP A 119 2.86 -0.85 5.37
N PHE A 120 4.04 -0.40 5.80
CA PHE A 120 4.97 -1.27 6.50
C PHE A 120 4.45 -1.47 7.93
N GLY A 121 3.89 -2.65 8.19
CA GLY A 121 3.30 -3.02 9.45
C GLY A 121 4.08 -4.11 10.17
N TYR A 122 3.59 -4.52 11.34
CA TYR A 122 4.16 -5.64 12.08
C TYR A 122 3.09 -6.52 12.73
N ALA A 123 3.44 -7.80 12.89
CA ALA A 123 2.80 -8.69 13.84
C ALA A 123 3.60 -8.70 15.15
N HIS A 124 2.90 -8.70 16.29
CA HIS A 124 3.51 -8.63 17.63
C HIS A 124 3.34 -9.95 18.35
N LEU A 125 4.46 -10.57 18.69
CA LEU A 125 4.52 -11.74 19.55
C LEU A 125 4.89 -11.30 20.96
N LEU A 126 4.08 -11.71 21.95
CA LEU A 126 4.35 -11.50 23.37
C LEU A 126 4.01 -12.78 24.15
N ASP A 127 4.96 -13.28 24.94
CA ASP A 127 4.82 -14.49 25.75
C ASP A 127 4.35 -15.73 24.97
N GLY A 128 4.76 -15.82 23.70
CA GLY A 128 4.41 -16.92 22.80
C GLY A 128 3.07 -16.76 22.07
N GLU A 129 2.36 -15.64 22.26
CA GLU A 129 1.08 -15.35 21.61
C GLU A 129 1.19 -14.18 20.62
N TRP A 130 0.59 -14.32 19.45
CA TRP A 130 0.47 -13.22 18.47
C TRP A 130 -0.70 -12.33 18.87
N ILE A 131 -0.41 -11.15 19.40
CA ILE A 131 -1.42 -10.27 20.00
C ILE A 131 -1.94 -9.20 19.03
N THR A 132 -1.18 -8.85 18.01
CA THR A 132 -1.60 -7.94 16.94
C THR A 132 -1.00 -8.35 15.59
N GLN A 133 -1.64 -7.92 14.51
CA GLN A 133 -1.17 -8.05 13.13
C GLN A 133 -1.42 -6.74 12.38
N CYS A 134 -0.51 -6.40 11.46
CA CYS A 134 -0.58 -5.21 10.63
C CYS A 134 -0.64 -3.87 11.40
N SER A 135 -0.10 -3.83 12.62
CA SER A 135 0.12 -2.57 13.35
C SER A 135 1.14 -1.71 12.59
N GLU A 136 0.90 -0.41 12.47
CA GLU A 136 1.73 0.49 11.66
C GLU A 136 3.12 0.68 12.28
N THR A 137 4.18 0.33 11.53
CA THR A 137 5.56 0.39 12.04
C THR A 137 6.01 1.82 12.35
N HIS A 138 5.55 2.81 11.60
CA HIS A 138 5.95 4.21 11.81
C HIS A 138 5.50 4.79 13.16
N LEU A 139 4.50 4.19 13.82
CA LEU A 139 4.06 4.64 15.15
C LEU A 139 5.10 4.35 16.23
N ILE A 140 5.90 3.29 16.05
CA ILE A 140 7.00 2.93 16.95
C ILE A 140 8.37 3.34 16.38
N ALA A 141 8.46 3.52 15.06
CA ALA A 141 9.64 3.95 14.31
C ALA A 141 10.96 3.31 14.81
N PRO A 142 11.10 1.96 14.67
CA PRO A 142 12.24 1.24 15.24
C PRO A 142 13.57 1.77 14.70
N GLU A 143 14.54 1.97 15.60
CA GLU A 143 15.87 2.50 15.22
C GLU A 143 16.53 1.67 14.12
N GLN A 144 16.31 0.35 14.11
CA GLN A 144 16.85 -0.55 13.09
C GLN A 144 16.43 -0.19 11.65
N PHE A 145 15.31 0.50 11.47
CA PHE A 145 14.83 0.95 10.16
C PHE A 145 14.99 2.45 9.96
N CYS A 146 14.98 3.22 11.05
CA CYS A 146 14.77 4.66 11.00
C CYS A 146 15.98 5.51 11.40
N SER A 147 17.05 4.90 11.90
CA SER A 147 18.25 5.63 12.37
C SER A 147 19.21 6.08 11.26
N SER A 148 18.70 6.43 10.08
CA SER A 148 19.50 6.96 8.96
C SER A 148 19.07 8.39 8.62
N ASN A 149 19.74 9.38 9.21
CA ASN A 149 19.90 10.73 8.65
C ASN A 149 21.38 11.13 8.72
#